data_AF-A0A938UP05-F1
#
_entry.id   AF-A0A938UP05-F1
#
_cell.length_a   1.000
_cell.length_b   1.000
_cell.length_c   1.000
_cell.angle_alpha   90.00
_cell.angle_beta   90.00
_cell.angle_gamma   90.00
#
_symmetry.space_group_name_H-M   'P 1'
#
loop_
_entity.id
_entity.type
_entity.pdbx_description
1 polymer ?
#
loop_
_entity_poly.entity_id
_entity_poly.type
_entity_poly.pdbx_seq_one_letter_code
_entity_poly.pdbx_strand_id
1 'polypeptide(L)'
;MKGEERMLKRFKSLSVIMCLVLAGMVAFCVDQALSASKAAPTKAAAKVEKQTPKNVDMNPVLAEPVSLRLGYEDRANWPGVATSPDPEHAFAIIFKQFVEERTNGTVKIQLFPQSQIGGAKQMIEMVQAGTLDLCIGTGVMGGFYPKFEVIYLPYAFQSEEIAWWVFDNSKFWKNLMADMEKTVGLTFLGMGQNGVRNFTNSKHEIRQPSDLKGLKLRVMQCPDCLGGTLHRAADRRRGRSGKPHLDH
;
A
#
# COMPACT_ATOMS: atom_id res chain seq x y z
N MET A 1 46.76 53.50 16.76
CA MET A 1 45.77 53.61 15.65
C MET A 1 46.25 53.22 14.24
N LYS A 2 47.55 52.98 13.94
CA LYS A 2 47.99 52.53 12.57
C LYS A 2 48.18 51.00 12.41
N GLY A 3 48.14 50.23 13.51
CA GLY A 3 48.34 48.78 13.52
C GLY A 3 47.05 47.98 13.31
N GLU A 4 45.94 48.41 13.93
CA GLU A 4 44.64 47.71 13.87
C GLU A 4 44.00 47.79 12.47
N GLU A 5 44.07 48.93 11.79
CA GLU A 5 43.58 49.06 10.40
C GLU A 5 44.31 48.11 9.43
N ARG A 6 45.60 47.85 9.68
CA ARG A 6 46.41 46.97 8.84
C ARG A 6 46.06 45.50 9.06
N MET A 7 45.66 45.14 10.28
CA MET A 7 45.19 43.80 10.63
C MET A 7 43.78 43.54 10.07
N LEU A 8 42.86 44.51 10.19
CA LEU A 8 41.51 44.43 9.61
C LEU A 8 41.52 44.33 8.07
N LYS A 9 42.44 45.03 7.38
CA LYS A 9 42.61 44.89 5.92
C LYS A 9 43.11 43.49 5.53
N ARG A 10 44.00 42.89 6.33
CA ARG A 10 44.48 41.51 6.12
C ARG A 10 43.39 40.48 6.40
N PHE A 11 42.56 40.69 7.42
CA PHE A 11 41.42 39.81 7.74
C PHE A 11 40.31 39.86 6.67
N LYS A 12 39.98 41.06 6.17
CA LYS A 12 39.01 41.21 5.07
C LYS A 12 39.55 40.59 3.77
N SER A 13 40.84 40.74 3.49
CA SER A 13 41.49 40.12 2.31
C SER A 13 41.48 38.58 2.41
N LEU A 14 41.82 38.00 3.58
CA LEU A 14 41.76 36.54 3.77
C LEU A 14 40.32 35.99 3.70
N SER A 15 39.34 36.71 4.24
CA SER A 15 37.93 36.27 4.19
C SER A 15 37.38 36.25 2.77
N VAL A 16 37.74 37.22 1.92
CA VAL A 16 37.34 37.24 0.51
C VAL A 16 38.00 36.10 -0.27
N ILE A 17 39.27 35.81 -0.01
CA ILE A 17 39.98 34.68 -0.65
C ILE A 17 39.36 33.34 -0.23
N MET A 18 38.99 33.17 1.05
CA MET A 18 38.34 31.95 1.53
C MET A 18 36.94 31.75 0.90
N CYS A 19 36.16 32.82 0.73
CA CYS A 19 34.86 32.76 0.04
C CYS A 19 34.99 32.42 -1.46
N LEU A 20 36.03 32.91 -2.14
CA LEU A 20 36.27 32.58 -3.55
C LEU A 20 36.72 31.13 -3.76
N VAL A 21 37.48 30.56 -2.81
CA VAL A 21 37.86 29.13 -2.84
C VAL A 21 36.65 28.22 -2.59
N LEU A 22 35.77 28.59 -1.65
CA LEU A 22 34.53 27.85 -1.39
C LEU A 22 33.55 27.89 -2.58
N ALA A 23 33.44 29.03 -3.26
CA ALA A 23 32.62 29.14 -4.48
C ALA A 23 33.19 28.28 -5.64
N GLY A 24 34.51 28.16 -5.75
CA GLY A 24 35.17 27.31 -6.75
C GLY A 24 34.92 25.81 -6.56
N MET A 25 34.86 25.32 -5.31
CA MET A 25 34.55 23.92 -5.02
C MET A 25 33.11 23.53 -5.37
N VAL A 26 32.15 24.43 -5.17
CA VAL A 26 30.75 24.18 -5.52
C VAL A 26 30.57 24.11 -7.04
N ALA A 27 31.27 24.94 -7.81
CA ALA A 27 31.24 24.88 -9.28
C ALA A 27 31.80 23.56 -9.82
N PHE A 28 32.84 23.01 -9.20
CA PHE A 28 33.43 21.71 -9.60
C PHE A 28 32.50 20.52 -9.29
N CYS A 29 31.76 20.55 -8.17
CA CYS A 29 30.77 19.52 -7.85
C CYS A 29 29.56 19.53 -8.80
N VAL A 30 29.10 20.70 -9.24
CA VAL A 30 27.93 20.80 -10.13
C VAL A 30 28.26 20.30 -11.54
N ASP A 31 29.49 20.51 -12.02
CA ASP A 31 29.90 20.07 -13.36
C ASP A 31 30.03 18.52 -13.45
N GLN A 32 30.48 17.89 -12.35
CA GLN A 32 30.52 16.44 -12.23
C GLN A 32 29.11 15.82 -12.13
N ALA A 33 28.16 16.51 -11.49
CA ALA A 33 26.76 16.10 -11.42
C ALA A 33 26.03 16.24 -12.78
N LEU A 34 26.35 17.26 -13.59
CA LEU A 34 25.74 17.44 -14.91
C LEU A 34 26.24 16.41 -15.93
N SER A 35 27.51 15.99 -15.86
CA SER A 35 28.05 14.96 -16.75
C SER A 35 27.46 13.57 -16.50
N ALA A 36 27.01 13.28 -15.26
CA ALA A 36 26.34 12.01 -14.94
C ALA A 36 24.88 11.93 -15.49
N SER A 37 24.24 13.08 -15.75
CA SER A 37 22.84 13.15 -16.19
C SER A 37 22.64 12.88 -17.70
N LYS A 38 23.70 12.88 -18.51
CA LYS A 38 23.62 12.73 -19.98
C LYS A 38 23.66 11.29 -20.51
N ALA A 39 23.67 10.27 -19.65
CA ALA A 39 23.53 8.88 -20.09
C ALA A 39 22.03 8.51 -20.24
N ALA A 40 21.52 8.53 -21.47
CA ALA A 40 20.18 8.06 -21.80
C ALA A 40 20.03 6.54 -21.55
N PRO A 41 18.86 6.03 -21.11
CA PRO A 41 18.67 4.60 -20.93
C PRO A 41 18.32 3.95 -22.28
N THR A 42 19.25 3.16 -22.80
CA THR A 42 19.01 2.28 -23.95
C THR A 42 18.16 1.08 -23.51
N LYS A 43 17.14 0.79 -24.33
CA LYS A 43 16.20 -0.33 -24.22
C LYS A 43 16.88 -1.67 -23.90
N ALA A 44 16.45 -2.31 -22.82
CA ALA A 44 16.43 -3.76 -22.69
C ALA A 44 15.36 -4.17 -21.66
N ALA A 45 14.11 -4.27 -22.11
CA ALA A 45 13.09 -5.03 -21.40
C ALA A 45 13.43 -6.51 -21.54
N ALA A 46 14.26 -7.02 -20.63
CA ALA A 46 14.48 -8.45 -20.47
C ALA A 46 13.30 -9.03 -19.68
N LYS A 47 12.57 -9.93 -20.34
CA LYS A 47 11.44 -10.69 -19.84
C LYS A 47 11.91 -11.56 -18.66
N VAL A 48 11.58 -11.16 -17.43
CA VAL A 48 11.84 -12.00 -16.24
C VAL A 48 10.73 -13.04 -16.16
N GLU A 49 11.01 -14.23 -16.64
CA GLU A 49 10.18 -15.41 -16.45
C GLU A 49 10.32 -15.88 -14.99
N LYS A 50 9.30 -15.62 -14.16
CA LYS A 50 9.23 -16.10 -12.76
C LYS A 50 9.04 -17.61 -12.75
N GLN A 51 10.13 -18.36 -12.70
CA GLN A 51 10.11 -19.69 -12.11
C GLN A 51 10.17 -19.53 -10.59
N THR A 52 9.09 -19.86 -9.89
CA THR A 52 9.08 -19.87 -8.42
C THR A 52 9.91 -21.06 -7.93
N PRO A 53 11.07 -20.86 -7.27
CA PRO A 53 11.87 -21.96 -6.74
C PRO A 53 11.17 -22.56 -5.52
N LYS A 54 11.12 -23.89 -5.43
CA LYS A 54 10.53 -24.62 -4.30
C LYS A 54 11.33 -24.51 -2.99
N ASN A 55 12.54 -23.96 -3.04
CA ASN A 55 13.32 -23.54 -1.88
C ASN A 55 13.77 -22.10 -2.13
N VAL A 56 12.97 -21.14 -1.67
CA VAL A 56 13.39 -19.74 -1.62
C VAL A 56 14.32 -19.63 -0.41
N ASP A 57 15.61 -19.41 -0.66
CA ASP A 57 16.49 -18.92 0.40
C ASP A 57 15.88 -17.61 0.92
N MET A 58 15.43 -17.63 2.17
CA MET A 58 14.78 -16.49 2.82
C MET A 58 15.78 -15.37 3.15
N ASN A 59 17.08 -15.58 2.90
CA ASN A 59 18.13 -14.59 3.03
C ASN A 59 19.10 -14.62 1.82
N PRO A 60 18.65 -14.23 0.62
CA PRO A 60 19.56 -14.12 -0.51
C PRO A 60 20.53 -12.95 -0.24
N VAL A 61 21.83 -13.21 -0.28
CA VAL A 61 22.83 -12.13 -0.32
C VAL A 61 22.72 -11.47 -1.69
N LEU A 62 21.93 -10.38 -1.77
CA LEU A 62 21.84 -9.57 -2.97
C LEU A 62 23.14 -8.76 -3.14
N ALA A 63 23.66 -8.71 -4.37
CA ALA A 63 24.91 -8.01 -4.68
C ALA A 63 24.80 -6.49 -4.52
N GLU A 64 23.58 -5.94 -4.63
CA GLU A 64 23.30 -4.52 -4.48
C GLU A 64 22.08 -4.30 -3.56
N PRO A 65 22.07 -3.23 -2.73
CA PRO A 65 20.92 -2.90 -1.90
C PRO A 65 19.69 -2.57 -2.76
N VAL A 66 18.56 -3.24 -2.50
CA VAL A 66 17.28 -3.00 -3.19
C VAL A 66 16.36 -2.17 -2.29
N SER A 67 15.83 -1.08 -2.81
CA SER A 67 14.82 -0.26 -2.11
C SER A 67 13.43 -0.53 -2.69
N LEU A 68 12.49 -0.98 -1.85
CA LEU A 68 11.09 -1.20 -2.22
C LEU A 68 10.22 -0.12 -1.60
N ARG A 69 9.31 0.45 -2.40
CA ARG A 69 8.38 1.50 -1.97
C ARG A 69 7.04 0.88 -1.58
N LEU A 70 6.59 1.15 -0.35
CA LEU A 70 5.35 0.64 0.24
C LEU A 70 4.38 1.79 0.54
N GLY A 71 3.25 1.83 -0.16
CA GLY A 71 2.17 2.79 0.05
C GLY A 71 0.99 2.26 0.87
N TYR A 72 0.40 3.11 1.72
CA TYR A 72 -0.80 2.80 2.51
C TYR A 72 -1.58 4.07 2.88
N GLU A 73 -2.83 3.94 3.29
CA GLU A 73 -3.75 5.07 3.51
C GLU A 73 -3.70 5.62 4.94
N ASP A 74 -3.39 4.76 5.92
CA ASP A 74 -3.27 5.21 7.31
C ASP A 74 -2.13 6.21 7.51
N ARG A 75 -2.30 7.08 8.52
CA ARG A 75 -1.29 8.06 8.94
C ARG A 75 -0.12 7.38 9.64
N ALA A 76 1.07 7.98 9.50
CA ALA A 76 2.23 7.60 10.30
C ALA A 76 2.14 8.16 11.73
N ASN A 77 1.28 7.56 12.56
CA ASN A 77 0.99 8.04 13.90
C ASN A 77 1.87 7.42 15.01
N TRP A 78 2.80 6.53 14.66
CA TRP A 78 3.63 5.80 15.62
C TRP A 78 5.10 5.68 15.18
N PRO A 79 6.08 5.75 16.11
CA PRO A 79 5.92 6.13 17.52
C PRO A 79 5.74 7.66 17.67
N GLY A 80 4.71 8.11 18.41
CA GLY A 80 4.69 9.48 18.96
C GLY A 80 3.41 10.31 18.86
N VAL A 81 2.48 10.06 17.93
CA VAL A 81 1.30 10.92 17.74
C VAL A 81 0.04 10.33 18.40
N ALA A 82 -0.04 9.01 18.50
CA ALA A 82 -1.19 8.30 19.05
C ALA A 82 -0.79 7.32 20.16
N THR A 83 -1.76 6.99 21.02
CA THR A 83 -1.62 5.95 22.05
C THR A 83 -1.47 4.56 21.48
N SER A 84 -1.96 4.32 20.26
CA SER A 84 -1.76 3.09 19.48
C SER A 84 -1.59 3.43 18.00
N PRO A 85 -0.79 2.65 17.24
CA PRO A 85 -0.67 2.84 15.80
C PRO A 85 -1.99 2.54 15.09
N ASP A 86 -2.23 3.23 13.97
CA ASP A 86 -3.32 2.83 13.06
C ASP A 86 -2.93 1.48 12.39
N PRO A 87 -3.89 0.59 12.07
CA PRO A 87 -3.58 -0.80 11.72
C PRO A 87 -2.65 -0.99 10.51
N GLU A 88 -2.86 -0.25 9.42
CA GLU A 88 -2.00 -0.38 8.22
C GLU A 88 -0.59 0.16 8.52
N HIS A 89 -0.50 1.24 9.31
CA HIS A 89 0.78 1.80 9.72
C HIS A 89 1.56 0.81 10.61
N ALA A 90 0.89 0.18 11.59
CA ALA A 90 1.47 -0.86 12.43
C ALA A 90 2.01 -2.03 11.60
N PHE A 91 1.23 -2.49 10.61
CA PHE A 91 1.66 -3.54 9.71
C PHE A 91 2.89 -3.11 8.90
N ALA A 92 2.89 -1.91 8.34
CA ALA A 92 3.96 -1.41 7.48
C ALA A 92 5.30 -1.26 8.21
N ILE A 93 5.30 -0.75 9.46
CA ILE A 93 6.52 -0.62 10.26
C ILE A 93 7.10 -1.98 10.65
N ILE A 94 6.24 -2.93 11.02
CA ILE A 94 6.64 -4.29 11.41
C ILE A 94 7.17 -5.04 10.18
N PHE A 95 6.46 -4.94 9.05
CA PHE A 95 6.90 -5.53 7.79
C PHE A 95 8.27 -5.00 7.36
N LYS A 96 8.47 -3.68 7.41
CA LYS A 96 9.78 -3.05 7.16
C LYS A 96 10.84 -3.62 8.08
N GLN A 97 10.59 -3.67 9.38
CA GLN A 97 11.56 -4.20 10.35
C GLN A 97 11.94 -5.66 10.02
N PHE A 98 10.96 -6.55 9.84
CA PHE A 98 11.23 -7.95 9.54
C PHE A 98 11.99 -8.15 8.23
N VAL A 99 11.66 -7.41 7.18
CA VAL A 99 12.35 -7.52 5.89
C VAL A 99 13.80 -7.04 6.03
N GLU A 100 14.03 -5.87 6.63
CA GLU A 100 15.38 -5.34 6.76
C GLU A 100 16.26 -6.19 7.68
N GLU A 101 15.71 -6.72 8.77
CA GLU A 101 16.43 -7.61 9.68
C GLU A 101 16.78 -8.94 9.00
N ARG A 102 15.81 -9.58 8.35
CA ARG A 102 16.01 -10.91 7.72
C ARG A 102 16.90 -10.88 6.50
N THR A 103 17.04 -9.72 5.87
CA THR A 103 17.88 -9.50 4.69
C THR A 103 19.21 -8.84 5.04
N ASN A 104 19.55 -8.70 6.33
CA ASN A 104 20.74 -7.99 6.81
C ASN A 104 20.90 -6.58 6.20
N GLY A 105 19.77 -5.91 5.95
CA GLY A 105 19.71 -4.57 5.36
C GLY A 105 19.94 -4.49 3.85
N THR A 106 20.09 -5.62 3.15
CA THR A 106 20.20 -5.63 1.68
C THR A 106 18.88 -5.25 0.99
N VAL A 107 17.74 -5.53 1.61
CA VAL A 107 16.46 -4.95 1.20
C VAL A 107 16.10 -3.83 2.16
N LYS A 108 15.72 -2.68 1.62
CA LYS A 108 15.22 -1.51 2.35
C LYS A 108 13.78 -1.22 1.96
N ILE A 109 12.93 -0.92 2.94
CA ILE A 109 11.54 -0.55 2.67
C ILE A 109 11.34 0.95 2.91
N GLN A 110 10.92 1.67 1.89
CA GLN A 110 10.52 3.07 1.99
C GLN A 110 9.00 3.17 2.17
N LEU A 111 8.56 3.80 3.26
CA LEU A 111 7.14 3.92 3.61
C LEU A 111 6.54 5.23 3.06
N PHE A 112 5.38 5.14 2.45
CA PHE A 112 4.56 6.27 1.98
C PHE A 112 3.17 6.23 2.64
N PRO A 113 3.04 6.76 3.88
CA PRO A 113 1.77 6.81 4.60
C PRO A 113 0.80 7.81 3.99
N GLN A 114 -0.43 7.85 4.53
CA GLN A 114 -1.39 8.94 4.33
C GLN A 114 -1.70 9.21 2.84
N SER A 115 -1.74 8.15 2.02
CA SER A 115 -2.04 8.26 0.59
C SER A 115 -1.15 9.27 -0.16
N GLN A 116 0.09 9.50 0.30
CA GLN A 116 1.01 10.49 -0.29
C GLN A 116 1.26 10.29 -1.79
N ILE A 117 1.18 9.03 -2.23
CA ILE A 117 1.42 8.63 -3.63
C ILE A 117 0.13 8.28 -4.37
N GLY A 118 -1.03 8.36 -3.72
CA GLY A 118 -2.34 8.02 -4.30
C GLY A 118 -3.26 7.28 -3.32
N GLY A 119 -4.55 7.20 -3.66
CA GLY A 119 -5.51 6.37 -2.93
C GLY A 119 -5.35 4.88 -3.21
N ALA A 120 -5.97 4.00 -2.42
CA ALA A 120 -5.77 2.54 -2.52
C ALA A 120 -5.91 1.97 -3.94
N LYS A 121 -6.93 2.39 -4.71
CA LYS A 121 -7.12 1.93 -6.10
C LYS A 121 -5.94 2.31 -7.00
N GLN A 122 -5.49 3.57 -6.93
CA GLN A 122 -4.37 4.07 -7.72
C GLN A 122 -3.07 3.36 -7.33
N MET A 123 -2.87 3.09 -6.03
CA MET A 123 -1.71 2.34 -5.56
C MET A 123 -1.65 0.92 -6.14
N ILE A 124 -2.78 0.21 -6.20
CA ILE A 124 -2.83 -1.12 -6.82
C ILE A 124 -2.50 -1.04 -8.32
N GLU A 125 -3.05 -0.06 -9.03
CA GLU A 125 -2.74 0.16 -10.46
C GLU A 125 -1.24 0.46 -10.66
N MET A 126 -0.62 1.25 -9.77
CA MET A 126 0.82 1.50 -9.80
C MET A 126 1.65 0.24 -9.53
N VAL A 127 1.19 -0.65 -8.64
CA VAL A 127 1.84 -1.95 -8.41
C VAL A 127 1.70 -2.85 -9.63
N GLN A 128 0.53 -2.89 -10.29
CA GLN A 128 0.37 -3.63 -11.55
C GLN A 128 1.27 -3.07 -12.66
N ALA A 129 1.44 -1.75 -12.71
CA ALA A 129 2.32 -1.08 -13.67
C ALA A 129 3.83 -1.22 -13.33
N GLY A 130 4.17 -1.72 -12.13
CA GLY A 130 5.55 -1.78 -11.63
C GLY A 130 6.14 -0.42 -11.26
N THR A 131 5.34 0.64 -11.21
CA THR A 131 5.77 1.98 -10.79
C THR A 131 5.73 2.18 -9.28
N LEU A 132 5.07 1.29 -8.55
CA LEU A 132 5.13 1.11 -7.09
C LEU A 132 5.44 -0.36 -6.79
N ASP A 133 6.21 -0.64 -5.75
CA ASP A 133 6.66 -2.01 -5.47
C ASP A 133 5.65 -2.78 -4.60
N LEU A 134 5.09 -2.10 -3.59
CA LEU A 134 4.20 -2.70 -2.60
C LEU A 134 3.08 -1.72 -2.21
N CYS A 135 1.88 -2.23 -1.91
CA CYS A 135 0.81 -1.43 -1.33
C CYS A 135 -0.06 -2.23 -0.36
N ILE A 136 -0.69 -1.53 0.59
CA ILE A 136 -1.80 -2.05 1.41
C ILE A 136 -3.09 -1.47 0.83
N GLY A 137 -4.06 -2.33 0.47
CA GLY A 137 -5.21 -1.89 -0.33
C GLY A 137 -6.38 -2.89 -0.41
N THR A 138 -6.66 -3.60 0.67
CA THR A 138 -7.64 -4.70 0.69
C THR A 138 -9.03 -4.28 0.22
N GLY A 139 -9.52 -3.12 0.69
CA GLY A 139 -10.90 -2.65 0.54
C GLY A 139 -11.42 -2.48 -0.89
N VAL A 140 -10.52 -2.31 -1.85
CA VAL A 140 -10.83 -2.04 -3.27
C VAL A 140 -10.47 -3.22 -4.18
N MET A 141 -9.92 -4.31 -3.63
CA MET A 141 -9.41 -5.44 -4.40
C MET A 141 -10.49 -6.16 -5.21
N GLY A 142 -11.74 -6.14 -4.73
CA GLY A 142 -12.89 -6.71 -5.46
C GLY A 142 -13.11 -6.09 -6.85
N GLY A 143 -12.71 -4.84 -7.06
CA GLY A 143 -12.76 -4.20 -8.38
C GLY A 143 -11.74 -4.74 -9.38
N PHE A 144 -10.63 -5.32 -8.91
CA PHE A 144 -9.56 -5.90 -9.74
C PHE A 144 -9.72 -7.42 -9.88
N TYR A 145 -10.09 -8.07 -8.78
CA TYR A 145 -10.29 -9.50 -8.71
C TYR A 145 -11.59 -9.80 -7.93
N PRO A 146 -12.74 -9.92 -8.62
CA PRO A 146 -14.04 -10.06 -7.97
C PRO A 146 -14.16 -11.25 -7.01
N LYS A 147 -13.41 -12.34 -7.25
CA LYS A 147 -13.42 -13.50 -6.35
C LYS A 147 -12.81 -13.20 -4.98
N PHE A 148 -12.03 -12.12 -4.84
CA PHE A 148 -11.51 -11.66 -3.55
C PHE A 148 -12.63 -11.24 -2.59
N GLU A 149 -13.80 -10.85 -3.11
CA GLU A 149 -14.91 -10.36 -2.29
C GLU A 149 -15.52 -11.41 -1.37
N VAL A 150 -15.13 -12.68 -1.52
CA VAL A 150 -15.51 -13.77 -0.60
C VAL A 150 -15.18 -13.46 0.86
N ILE A 151 -14.14 -12.67 1.13
CA ILE A 151 -13.78 -12.27 2.50
C ILE A 151 -14.70 -11.21 3.10
N TYR A 152 -15.52 -10.55 2.27
CA TYR A 152 -16.47 -9.52 2.69
C TYR A 152 -17.86 -10.06 2.99
N LEU A 153 -18.08 -11.36 2.79
CA LEU A 153 -19.35 -11.99 3.11
C LEU A 153 -19.65 -11.82 4.61
N PRO A 154 -20.80 -11.22 4.97
CA PRO A 154 -21.19 -11.07 6.37
C PRO A 154 -21.23 -12.42 7.07
N TYR A 155 -20.61 -12.51 8.25
CA TYR A 155 -20.58 -13.71 9.09
C TYR A 155 -19.87 -14.93 8.45
N ALA A 156 -19.00 -14.71 7.44
CA ALA A 156 -18.23 -15.80 6.82
C ALA A 156 -17.22 -16.46 7.77
N PHE A 157 -16.71 -15.72 8.75
CA PHE A 157 -15.79 -16.21 9.77
C PHE A 157 -16.49 -16.21 11.13
N GLN A 158 -16.42 -17.33 11.85
CA GLN A 158 -17.02 -17.47 13.18
C GLN A 158 -16.15 -16.84 14.28
N SER A 159 -14.84 -16.76 14.07
CA SER A 159 -13.89 -16.13 14.97
C SER A 159 -12.66 -15.63 14.20
N GLU A 160 -11.86 -14.78 14.84
CA GLU A 160 -10.61 -14.26 14.27
C GLU A 160 -9.59 -15.40 14.04
N GLU A 161 -9.49 -16.35 14.96
CA GLU A 161 -8.58 -17.49 14.87
C GLU A 161 -8.90 -18.37 13.64
N ILE A 162 -10.19 -18.56 13.35
CA ILE A 162 -10.62 -19.28 12.16
C ILE A 162 -10.24 -18.51 10.90
N ALA A 163 -10.39 -17.18 10.89
CA ALA A 163 -9.99 -16.35 9.75
C ALA A 163 -8.48 -16.45 9.48
N TRP A 164 -7.65 -16.34 10.52
CA TRP A 164 -6.20 -16.51 10.42
C TRP A 164 -5.81 -17.89 9.92
N TRP A 165 -6.42 -18.95 10.47
CA TRP A 165 -6.16 -20.30 9.99
C TRP A 165 -6.50 -20.45 8.51
N VAL A 166 -7.60 -19.85 8.04
CA VAL A 166 -7.98 -19.88 6.63
C VAL A 166 -6.93 -19.17 5.76
N PHE A 167 -6.50 -17.96 6.14
CA PHE A 167 -5.54 -17.19 5.34
C PHE A 167 -4.15 -17.84 5.26
N ASP A 168 -3.70 -18.51 6.33
CA ASP A 168 -2.36 -19.09 6.37
C ASP A 168 -2.31 -20.53 5.85
N ASN A 169 -3.34 -21.32 6.15
CA ASN A 169 -3.29 -22.77 5.98
C ASN A 169 -4.23 -23.29 4.89
N SER A 170 -5.32 -22.59 4.58
CA SER A 170 -6.34 -23.13 3.68
C SER A 170 -5.83 -23.26 2.25
N LYS A 171 -6.03 -24.47 1.68
CA LYS A 171 -5.80 -24.72 0.25
C LYS A 171 -6.71 -23.85 -0.63
N PHE A 172 -7.92 -23.55 -0.17
CA PHE A 172 -8.83 -22.63 -0.88
C PHE A 172 -8.18 -21.25 -1.03
N TRP A 173 -7.67 -20.67 0.05
CA TRP A 173 -7.06 -19.35 0.02
C TRP A 173 -5.80 -19.33 -0.86
N LYS A 174 -4.92 -20.34 -0.71
CA LYS A 174 -3.71 -20.48 -1.54
C LYS A 174 -4.04 -20.55 -3.03
N ASN A 175 -5.05 -21.35 -3.40
CA ASN A 175 -5.51 -21.45 -4.79
C ASN A 175 -6.12 -20.12 -5.28
N LEU A 176 -6.87 -19.43 -4.43
CA LEU A 176 -7.50 -18.15 -4.76
C LEU A 176 -6.45 -17.06 -5.04
N MET A 177 -5.39 -16.99 -4.23
CA MET A 177 -4.28 -16.06 -4.42
C MET A 177 -3.42 -16.42 -5.64
N ALA A 178 -3.18 -17.71 -5.89
CA ALA A 178 -2.48 -18.16 -7.09
C ALA A 178 -3.27 -17.86 -8.39
N ASP A 179 -4.61 -17.94 -8.34
CA ASP A 179 -5.47 -17.50 -9.45
C ASP A 179 -5.37 -15.98 -9.64
N MET A 180 -5.45 -15.21 -8.54
CA MET A 180 -5.30 -13.74 -8.57
C MET A 180 -3.98 -13.31 -9.22
N GLU A 181 -2.86 -13.94 -8.82
CA GLU A 181 -1.55 -13.65 -9.40
C GLU A 181 -1.52 -13.91 -10.90
N LYS A 182 -2.11 -15.02 -11.36
CA LYS A 182 -2.19 -15.35 -12.79
C LYS A 182 -3.09 -14.42 -13.58
N THR A 183 -4.22 -14.00 -13.02
CA THR A 183 -5.23 -13.24 -13.76
C THR A 183 -4.98 -11.73 -13.72
N VAL A 184 -4.46 -11.22 -12.61
CA VAL A 184 -4.34 -9.78 -12.34
C VAL A 184 -2.88 -9.33 -12.28
N GLY A 185 -1.92 -10.26 -12.19
CA GLY A 185 -0.49 -9.95 -12.11
C GLY A 185 -0.06 -9.41 -10.75
N LEU A 186 -0.86 -9.60 -9.71
CA LEU A 186 -0.59 -9.14 -8.34
C LEU A 186 -0.22 -10.32 -7.44
N THR A 187 0.94 -10.25 -6.79
CA THR A 187 1.35 -11.23 -5.78
C THR A 187 0.80 -10.83 -4.41
N PHE A 188 0.01 -11.71 -3.79
CA PHE A 188 -0.46 -11.51 -2.42
C PHE A 188 0.63 -11.89 -1.40
N LEU A 189 0.96 -10.99 -0.48
CA LEU A 189 2.01 -11.23 0.51
C LEU A 189 1.49 -11.66 1.89
N GLY A 190 0.30 -11.20 2.26
CA GLY A 190 -0.26 -11.49 3.59
C GLY A 190 -1.50 -10.67 3.88
N MET A 191 -2.23 -11.09 4.91
CA MET A 191 -3.41 -10.41 5.40
C MET A 191 -3.09 -9.69 6.72
N GLY A 192 -3.54 -8.44 6.87
CA GLY A 192 -3.54 -7.71 8.13
C GLY A 192 -4.95 -7.60 8.69
N GLN A 193 -5.09 -7.49 10.01
CA GLN A 193 -6.38 -7.31 10.66
C GLN A 193 -6.78 -5.85 10.77
N ASN A 194 -8.01 -5.56 10.35
CA ASN A 194 -8.65 -4.25 10.46
C ASN A 194 -9.86 -4.27 11.42
N GLY A 195 -9.89 -5.27 12.31
CA GLY A 195 -10.95 -5.50 13.28
C GLY A 195 -12.29 -5.99 12.69
N VAL A 196 -13.29 -6.09 13.56
CA VAL A 196 -14.65 -6.48 13.18
C VAL A 196 -15.48 -5.28 12.72
N ARG A 197 -16.35 -5.50 11.72
CA ARG A 197 -17.23 -4.46 11.20
C ARG A 197 -18.51 -4.38 12.04
N ASN A 198 -18.75 -3.21 12.63
CA ASN A 198 -19.96 -2.90 13.39
C ASN A 198 -20.80 -1.86 12.67
N PHE A 199 -22.13 -1.93 12.81
CA PHE A 199 -23.01 -0.85 12.36
C PHE A 199 -22.92 0.33 13.33
N THR A 200 -22.70 1.52 12.78
CA THR A 200 -22.73 2.78 13.54
C THR A 200 -23.64 3.77 12.83
N ASN A 201 -24.39 4.56 13.60
CA ASN A 201 -25.24 5.63 13.09
C ASN A 201 -25.44 6.71 14.15
N SER A 202 -25.89 7.89 13.74
CA SER A 202 -26.11 9.04 14.63
C SER A 202 -27.56 9.22 15.09
N LYS A 203 -28.47 8.29 14.77
CA LYS A 203 -29.92 8.43 15.01
C LYS A 203 -30.38 7.66 16.24
N HIS A 204 -30.09 6.36 16.30
CA HIS A 204 -30.57 5.48 17.37
C HIS A 204 -29.72 4.22 17.49
N GLU A 205 -29.83 3.54 18.63
CA GLU A 205 -29.16 2.27 18.86
C GLU A 205 -29.77 1.14 17.99
N ILE A 206 -28.94 0.23 17.50
CA ILE A 206 -29.36 -0.94 16.72
C ILE A 206 -29.23 -2.18 17.61
N ARG A 207 -30.34 -2.80 17.99
CA ARG A 207 -30.36 -4.04 18.80
C ARG A 207 -30.91 -5.23 18.02
N GLN A 208 -31.73 -4.96 17.00
CA GLN A 208 -32.38 -5.97 16.18
C GLN A 208 -32.40 -5.54 14.70
N PRO A 209 -32.51 -6.47 13.75
CA PRO A 209 -32.46 -6.15 12.32
C PRO A 209 -33.52 -5.13 11.85
N SER A 210 -34.69 -5.05 12.51
CA SER A 210 -35.74 -4.09 12.18
C SER A 210 -35.31 -2.64 12.41
N ASP A 211 -34.37 -2.38 13.31
CA ASP A 211 -33.90 -1.02 13.64
C ASP A 211 -33.07 -0.41 12.50
N LEU A 212 -32.61 -1.24 11.56
CA LEU A 212 -31.91 -0.79 10.35
C LEU A 212 -32.86 -0.15 9.32
N LYS A 213 -34.18 -0.32 9.46
CA LYS A 213 -35.14 0.14 8.47
C LYS A 213 -35.14 1.67 8.37
N GLY A 214 -34.93 2.20 7.16
CA GLY A 214 -34.90 3.63 6.89
C GLY A 214 -33.57 4.32 7.23
N LEU A 215 -32.57 3.58 7.72
CA LEU A 215 -31.21 4.10 7.84
C LEU A 215 -30.52 4.15 6.47
N LYS A 216 -29.83 5.26 6.21
CA LYS A 216 -28.92 5.40 5.06
C LYS A 216 -27.51 5.19 5.59
N LEU A 217 -26.92 4.04 5.27
CA LEU A 217 -25.58 3.67 5.72
C LEU A 217 -24.59 3.79 4.55
N ARG A 218 -23.42 4.38 4.81
CA ARG A 218 -22.31 4.39 3.85
C ARG A 218 -21.69 3.00 3.80
N VAL A 219 -21.47 2.49 2.59
CA VAL A 219 -20.75 1.23 2.35
C VAL A 219 -19.50 1.50 1.51
N MET A 220 -18.47 0.66 1.64
CA MET A 220 -17.32 0.71 0.75
C MET A 220 -17.73 0.36 -0.67
N GLN A 221 -16.99 0.85 -1.65
CA GLN A 221 -17.16 0.48 -3.05
C GLN A 221 -16.60 -0.92 -3.28
N CYS A 222 -17.30 -1.95 -2.83
CA CYS A 222 -17.20 -3.28 -3.39
C CYS A 222 -18.60 -3.87 -3.53
N PRO A 223 -18.95 -4.49 -4.68
CA PRO A 223 -20.23 -5.13 -4.91
C PRO A 223 -20.75 -5.93 -3.71
N ASP A 224 -19.96 -6.81 -3.09
CA ASP A 224 -20.47 -7.69 -2.04
C ASP A 224 -20.36 -7.12 -0.61
N CYS A 225 -19.75 -5.93 -0.44
CA CYS A 225 -19.40 -5.36 0.87
C CYS A 225 -20.58 -4.89 1.74
N LEU A 226 -21.84 -4.95 1.24
CA LEU A 226 -23.14 -4.70 1.91
C LEU A 226 -24.23 -4.23 0.92
N GLY A 227 -23.87 -3.85 -0.32
CA GLY A 227 -24.81 -3.28 -1.31
C GLY A 227 -25.33 -4.27 -2.37
N GLY A 228 -24.49 -5.17 -2.86
CA GLY A 228 -24.79 -6.08 -3.97
C GLY A 228 -25.72 -7.22 -3.58
N THR A 229 -25.61 -7.74 -2.36
CA THR A 229 -26.48 -8.82 -1.88
C THR A 229 -27.90 -8.32 -1.65
N LEU A 230 -28.08 -7.10 -1.11
CA LEU A 230 -29.40 -6.48 -0.93
C LEU A 230 -30.02 -6.08 -2.27
N HIS A 231 -29.23 -5.55 -3.22
CA HIS A 231 -29.73 -5.21 -4.55
C HIS A 231 -30.09 -6.46 -5.38
N ARG A 232 -29.25 -7.49 -5.41
CA ARG A 232 -29.55 -8.76 -6.12
C ARG A 232 -30.65 -9.58 -5.46
N ALA A 233 -30.76 -9.58 -4.14
CA ALA A 233 -31.87 -10.25 -3.46
C ALA A 233 -33.21 -9.52 -3.71
N ALA A 234 -33.19 -8.18 -3.83
CA ALA A 234 -34.35 -7.40 -4.23
C ALA A 234 -34.72 -7.65 -5.71
N ASP A 235 -33.74 -7.73 -6.61
CA ASP A 235 -33.99 -7.98 -8.04
C ASP A 235 -34.48 -9.41 -8.32
N ARG A 236 -33.92 -10.42 -7.64
CA ARG A 236 -34.42 -11.80 -7.75
C ARG A 236 -35.84 -11.97 -7.20
N ARG A 237 -36.28 -11.13 -6.25
CA ARG A 237 -37.67 -11.10 -5.79
C ARG A 237 -38.60 -10.36 -6.75
N ARG A 238 -38.14 -9.31 -7.43
CA ARG A 238 -38.90 -8.60 -8.48
C ARG A 238 -39.08 -9.44 -9.75
N GLY A 239 -38.12 -10.30 -10.08
CA GLY A 239 -38.21 -11.22 -11.22
C GLY A 239 -39.17 -12.40 -11.05
N ARG A 240 -39.77 -12.61 -9.87
CA ARG A 240 -40.65 -13.77 -9.59
C ARG A 240 -42.13 -13.42 -9.49
N SER A 241 -42.52 -12.16 -9.68
CA SER A 241 -43.92 -11.70 -9.66
C SER A 241 -44.48 -11.28 -11.02
N GLY A 242 -43.78 -11.54 -12.12
CA GLY A 242 -44.30 -11.30 -13.47
C GLY A 242 -45.29 -12.39 -13.87
N LYS A 243 -46.59 -12.16 -13.66
CA LYS A 243 -47.62 -12.89 -14.40
C LYS A 243 -47.43 -12.58 -15.90
N PRO A 244 -47.55 -13.57 -16.80
CA PRO A 244 -47.55 -13.30 -18.23
C PRO A 244 -48.86 -12.58 -18.57
N HIS A 245 -48.78 -11.31 -18.96
CA HIS A 245 -49.90 -10.64 -19.60
C HIS A 245 -49.76 -10.92 -21.10
N LEU A 246 -50.67 -11.74 -21.61
CA LEU A 246 -50.82 -12.04 -23.03
C LEU A 246 -51.34 -10.78 -23.74
N ASP A 247 -50.74 -10.51 -24.90
CA ASP A 247 -51.13 -9.48 -25.86
C ASP A 247 -52.58 -9.68 -26.34
N HIS A 248 -53.34 -8.58 -26.39
CA HIS A 248 -54.22 -8.14 -27.50
C HIS A 248 -54.74 -6.73 -27.22
#